data_AF-A0AAV3EWW6-F1
#
_entry.id   AF-A0AAV3EWW6-F1
#
_cell.length_a   1.000
_cell.length_b   1.000
_cell.length_c   1.000
_cell.angle_alpha   90.00
_cell.angle_beta   90.00
_cell.angle_gamma   90.00
#
_symmetry.space_group_name_H-M   'P 1'
#
loop_
_entity.id
_entity.type
_entity.pdbx_description
1 polymer ?
#
loop_
_entity_poly.entity_id
_entity_poly.type
_entity_poly.pdbx_seq_one_letter_code
_entity_poly.pdbx_strand_id
1 'polypeptide(L)'
;MKLKKQQSGHAAILFVMCIPVLFGVFTLASDGARALQSKARLEDAAEAAVLAVSAYGEEDDVSKQTSKDYVAHYMHDMSNLVDIEVEKLECSELPECTADDNDRPFVEYQVSGRTKHTSWFPGNDVTVGFGESFDVTGMSKARKFQSSQPMDITFIIDFSGSMNYDWEGHAPPDMAEEVPNVPGRFSPPSRLSDLKDVVQMVTDELQAYNNSTTGPKHRVAMTGYNRRTVNAGSGGKFIVRDQRIIQSTGQYDKDDVVNFSKTIKQQFKPKGKAGRIPNGDELAEFNDINYTSDFGSFNKSVKGFKAYGGTASLQGLIRASQIVSYHITKDKEEANPKQLIIILSDGVDQGHYLGQIQKLVNKGMCTNLRNAIEGGPVSADDNNADKIDFSGGYSSGLPTNTGEDPSVRIAMIGFGDGYDIHANTGLLNCVGEENAFSANNKDEILNLIMSLVSEEVGHLAQ
;
A
#
# COMPACT_ATOMS: atom_id res chain seq x y z
N MET A 1 81.26 31.58 -34.18
CA MET A 1 80.17 31.88 -33.22
C MET A 1 79.09 32.66 -33.96
N LYS A 2 78.01 32.00 -34.43
CA LYS A 2 76.91 32.66 -35.16
C LYS A 2 75.95 33.27 -34.14
N LEU A 3 75.76 34.59 -34.20
CA LEU A 3 74.79 35.35 -33.39
C LEU A 3 73.36 34.86 -33.68
N LYS A 4 72.65 34.48 -32.62
CA LYS A 4 71.26 34.03 -32.64
C LYS A 4 70.36 35.20 -33.05
N LYS A 5 69.78 35.14 -34.25
CA LYS A 5 68.84 36.15 -34.78
C LYS A 5 67.57 36.12 -33.92
N GLN A 6 67.36 37.14 -33.08
CA GLN A 6 66.13 37.27 -32.31
C GLN A 6 64.98 37.65 -33.25
N GLN A 7 63.88 36.89 -33.22
CA GLN A 7 62.69 37.17 -34.00
C GLN A 7 61.95 38.38 -33.42
N SER A 8 61.62 39.32 -34.30
CA SER A 8 60.94 40.57 -34.01
C SER A 8 59.44 40.36 -33.81
N GLY A 9 58.93 40.51 -32.57
CA GLY A 9 57.63 41.05 -32.13
C GLY A 9 56.28 40.62 -32.74
N HIS A 10 56.23 40.05 -33.94
CA HIS A 10 54.99 39.79 -34.69
C HIS A 10 54.17 38.66 -34.05
N ALA A 11 54.83 37.66 -33.48
CA ALA A 11 54.16 36.59 -32.74
C ALA A 11 53.42 37.12 -31.49
N ALA A 12 53.96 38.13 -30.82
CA ALA A 12 53.32 38.75 -29.66
C ALA A 12 52.08 39.56 -30.07
N ILE A 13 52.13 40.27 -31.19
CA ILE A 13 50.99 41.04 -31.73
C ILE A 13 49.85 40.11 -32.15
N LEU A 14 50.17 38.99 -32.83
CA LEU A 14 49.19 37.96 -33.18
C LEU A 14 48.58 37.31 -31.93
N PHE A 15 49.39 37.02 -30.91
CA PHE A 15 48.92 36.46 -29.65
C PHE A 15 47.95 37.40 -28.91
N VAL A 16 48.27 38.69 -28.83
CA VAL A 16 47.39 39.71 -28.23
C VAL A 16 46.07 39.85 -28.99
N MET A 17 46.07 39.71 -30.31
CA MET A 17 44.83 39.71 -31.10
C MET A 17 43.99 38.43 -30.93
N CYS A 18 44.61 37.27 -30.69
CA CYS A 18 43.90 36.00 -30.51
C CYS A 18 43.34 35.79 -29.10
N ILE A 19 43.94 36.38 -28.06
CA ILE A 19 43.49 36.20 -26.66
C ILE A 19 42.01 36.55 -26.46
N PRO A 20 41.48 37.70 -26.92
CA PRO A 20 40.06 38.04 -26.72
C PRO A 20 39.11 37.03 -27.37
N VAL A 21 39.48 36.49 -28.53
CA VAL A 21 38.68 35.49 -29.25
C VAL A 21 38.68 34.16 -28.49
N LEU A 22 39.85 33.68 -28.07
CA LEU A 22 39.96 32.44 -27.29
C LEU A 22 39.27 32.56 -25.93
N PHE A 23 39.38 33.72 -25.29
CA PHE A 23 38.70 33.99 -24.02
C PHE A 23 37.18 34.05 -24.20
N GLY A 24 36.68 34.68 -25.27
CA GLY A 24 35.24 34.68 -25.58
C GLY A 24 34.68 33.29 -25.85
N VAL A 25 35.44 32.41 -26.51
CA VAL A 25 35.06 30.99 -26.66
C VAL A 25 35.06 30.28 -25.31
N PHE A 26 36.06 30.54 -24.47
CA PHE A 26 36.15 29.96 -23.13
C PHE A 26 34.99 30.39 -22.21
N THR A 27 34.59 31.67 -22.23
CA THR A 27 33.47 32.17 -21.42
C THR A 27 32.15 31.53 -21.87
N LEU A 28 31.90 31.53 -23.18
CA LEU A 28 30.70 30.90 -23.76
C LEU A 28 30.66 29.39 -23.47
N ALA A 29 31.81 28.71 -23.60
CA ALA A 29 31.90 27.28 -23.32
C ALA A 29 31.66 26.97 -21.84
N SER A 30 32.18 27.81 -20.94
CA SER A 30 32.02 27.60 -19.50
C SER A 30 30.58 27.83 -19.03
N ASP A 31 29.96 28.97 -19.39
CA ASP A 31 28.57 29.24 -19.02
C ASP A 31 27.59 28.34 -19.79
N GLY A 32 27.90 27.98 -21.05
CA GLY A 32 27.12 27.01 -21.82
C GLY A 32 27.15 25.61 -21.20
N ALA A 33 28.32 25.13 -20.76
CA ALA A 33 28.42 23.85 -20.06
C ALA A 33 27.65 23.86 -18.74
N ARG A 34 27.68 24.97 -18.00
CA ARG A 34 26.87 25.13 -16.79
C ARG A 34 25.38 25.13 -17.09
N ALA A 35 24.93 25.87 -18.09
CA ALA A 35 23.53 25.90 -18.48
C ALA A 35 23.01 24.50 -18.85
N LEU A 36 23.81 23.70 -19.57
CA LEU A 36 23.48 22.30 -19.87
C LEU A 36 23.44 21.43 -18.61
N GLN A 37 24.39 21.62 -17.68
CA GLN A 37 24.41 20.87 -16.42
C GLN A 37 23.23 21.22 -15.51
N SER A 38 22.92 22.51 -15.36
CA SER A 38 21.76 22.98 -14.59
C SER A 38 20.46 22.51 -15.23
N LYS A 39 20.38 22.44 -16.56
CA LYS A 39 19.23 21.85 -17.27
C LYS A 39 19.05 20.38 -16.93
N ALA A 40 20.12 19.57 -17.07
CA ALA A 40 20.05 18.14 -16.76
C ALA A 40 19.61 17.89 -15.31
N ARG A 41 20.14 18.67 -14.34
CA ARG A 41 19.73 18.56 -12.93
C ARG A 41 18.27 18.94 -12.70
N LEU A 42 17.78 19.96 -13.41
CA LEU A 42 16.38 20.37 -13.28
C LEU A 42 15.44 19.33 -13.89
N GLU A 43 15.84 18.66 -14.97
CA GLU A 43 15.12 17.51 -15.54
C GLU A 43 15.13 16.31 -14.57
N ASP A 44 16.28 15.95 -13.99
CA ASP A 44 16.37 14.90 -12.95
C ASP A 44 15.48 15.24 -11.72
N ALA A 45 15.46 16.52 -11.32
CA ALA A 45 14.61 17.00 -10.23
C ALA A 45 13.12 16.90 -10.58
N ALA A 46 12.75 17.27 -11.81
CA ALA A 46 11.40 17.17 -12.31
C ALA A 46 10.94 15.70 -12.41
N GLU A 47 11.81 14.78 -12.83
CA GLU A 47 11.54 13.33 -12.83
C GLU A 47 11.27 12.80 -11.43
N ALA A 48 12.12 13.12 -10.45
CA ALA A 48 11.90 12.72 -9.07
C ALA A 48 10.62 13.34 -8.48
N ALA A 49 10.36 14.61 -8.77
CA ALA A 49 9.19 15.33 -8.31
C ALA A 49 7.89 14.78 -8.92
N VAL A 50 7.84 14.52 -10.22
CA VAL A 50 6.62 14.04 -10.89
C VAL A 50 6.24 12.63 -10.44
N LEU A 51 7.22 11.78 -10.14
CA LEU A 51 6.99 10.47 -9.52
C LEU A 51 6.37 10.61 -8.13
N ALA A 52 6.92 11.51 -7.29
CA ALA A 52 6.38 11.77 -5.96
C ALA A 52 4.95 12.34 -6.02
N VAL A 53 4.70 13.31 -6.89
CA VAL A 53 3.37 13.91 -7.11
C VAL A 53 2.36 12.84 -7.58
N SER A 54 2.76 11.96 -8.51
CA SER A 54 1.90 10.89 -9.01
C SER A 54 1.49 9.86 -7.93
N ALA A 55 2.26 9.78 -6.83
CA ALA A 55 1.94 8.94 -5.68
C ALA A 55 0.80 9.53 -4.83
N TYR A 56 0.77 10.86 -4.65
CA TYR A 56 -0.26 11.56 -3.88
C TYR A 56 -1.60 11.67 -4.65
N GLY A 57 -1.55 11.80 -5.98
CA GLY A 57 -2.72 11.63 -6.84
C GLY A 57 -3.65 12.85 -7.02
N GLU A 58 -3.35 13.98 -6.38
CA GLU A 58 -4.12 15.22 -6.47
C GLU A 58 -3.25 16.43 -6.86
N GLU A 59 -3.85 17.36 -7.62
CA GLU A 59 -3.27 18.67 -7.92
C GLU A 59 -3.61 19.65 -6.78
N ASP A 60 -2.84 19.59 -5.71
CA ASP A 60 -3.04 20.39 -4.51
C ASP A 60 -1.79 21.19 -4.11
N ASP A 61 -1.93 22.01 -3.07
CA ASP A 61 -0.82 22.81 -2.54
C ASP A 61 0.32 21.93 -2.00
N VAL A 62 0.02 20.70 -1.54
CA VAL A 62 1.00 19.73 -1.05
C VAL A 62 1.86 19.21 -2.19
N SER A 63 1.26 18.84 -3.32
CA SER A 63 1.97 18.45 -4.55
C SER A 63 2.87 19.57 -5.04
N LYS A 64 2.37 20.81 -5.09
CA LYS A 64 3.18 21.99 -5.46
C LYS A 64 4.35 22.21 -4.51
N GLN A 65 4.14 22.08 -3.20
CA GLN A 65 5.20 22.23 -2.22
C GLN A 65 6.24 21.10 -2.33
N THR A 66 5.78 19.86 -2.52
CA THR A 66 6.65 18.69 -2.73
C THR A 66 7.57 18.92 -3.93
N SER A 67 7.01 19.36 -5.07
CA SER A 67 7.82 19.66 -6.25
C SER A 67 8.85 20.77 -5.98
N LYS A 68 8.51 21.81 -5.20
CA LYS A 68 9.47 22.87 -4.80
C LYS A 68 10.61 22.30 -3.98
N ASP A 69 10.31 21.41 -3.05
CA ASP A 69 11.30 20.81 -2.16
C ASP A 69 12.28 19.92 -2.94
N TYR A 70 11.79 19.13 -3.90
CA TYR A 70 12.64 18.35 -4.81
C TYR A 70 13.54 19.25 -5.67
N VAL A 71 12.98 20.28 -6.31
CA VAL A 71 13.78 21.22 -7.12
C VAL A 71 14.82 21.92 -6.26
N ALA A 72 14.46 22.40 -5.06
CA ALA A 72 15.41 23.04 -4.14
C ALA A 72 16.52 22.09 -3.67
N HIS A 73 16.21 20.79 -3.54
CA HIS A 73 17.20 19.79 -3.16
C HIS A 73 18.22 19.51 -4.28
N TYR A 74 17.79 19.43 -5.53
CA TYR A 74 18.66 19.12 -6.67
C TYR A 74 19.39 20.37 -7.23
N MET A 75 18.80 21.55 -7.10
CA MET A 75 19.29 22.80 -7.68
C MET A 75 20.02 23.68 -6.66
N HIS A 76 21.25 23.31 -6.30
CA HIS A 76 22.07 24.08 -5.35
C HIS A 76 22.60 25.42 -5.88
N ASP A 77 22.69 25.58 -7.20
CA ASP A 77 23.27 26.75 -7.86
C ASP A 77 22.24 27.73 -8.41
N MET A 78 20.97 27.56 -8.04
CA MET A 78 19.90 28.49 -8.40
C MET A 78 19.95 29.75 -7.54
N SER A 79 19.71 30.90 -8.18
CA SER A 79 19.57 32.18 -7.49
C SER A 79 18.16 32.35 -6.95
N ASN A 80 17.17 31.95 -7.74
CA ASN A 80 15.76 31.95 -7.39
C ASN A 80 15.03 30.85 -8.19
N LEU A 81 13.99 30.28 -7.58
CA LEU A 81 12.96 29.55 -8.29
C LEU A 81 11.97 30.57 -8.86
N VAL A 82 11.79 30.57 -10.18
CA VAL A 82 10.92 31.54 -10.86
C VAL A 82 9.48 31.06 -10.83
N ASP A 83 9.28 29.79 -11.19
CA ASP A 83 7.96 29.17 -11.25
C ASP A 83 8.04 27.65 -11.15
N ILE A 84 6.96 27.05 -10.66
CA ILE A 84 6.75 25.61 -10.67
C ILE A 84 5.26 25.32 -10.90
N GLU A 85 5.00 24.51 -11.90
CA GLU A 85 3.65 24.16 -12.33
C GLU A 85 3.49 22.65 -12.21
N VAL A 86 2.36 22.24 -11.63
CA VAL A 86 1.97 20.84 -11.48
C VAL A 86 0.61 20.73 -12.12
N GLU A 87 0.49 19.87 -13.13
CA GLU A 87 -0.77 19.62 -13.83
C GLU A 87 -1.11 18.14 -13.75
N LYS A 88 -2.41 17.85 -13.55
CA LYS A 88 -2.99 16.52 -13.66
C LYS A 88 -3.94 16.50 -14.86
N LEU A 89 -3.60 15.71 -15.87
CA LEU A 89 -4.39 15.55 -17.09
C LEU A 89 -5.13 14.22 -17.05
N GLU A 90 -6.46 14.29 -17.11
CA GLU A 90 -7.30 13.11 -17.14
C GLU A 90 -7.31 12.50 -18.55
N CYS A 91 -7.56 11.19 -18.62
CA CYS A 91 -7.60 10.43 -19.88
C CYS A 91 -8.46 11.08 -20.98
N SER A 92 -9.61 11.65 -20.61
CA SER A 92 -10.54 12.30 -21.53
C SER A 92 -9.99 13.55 -22.21
N GLU A 93 -8.94 14.14 -21.65
CA GLU A 93 -8.31 15.37 -22.12
C GLU A 93 -7.13 15.07 -23.07
N LEU A 94 -6.73 13.80 -23.18
CA LEU A 94 -5.59 13.35 -23.97
C LEU A 94 -6.05 12.58 -25.23
N PRO A 95 -5.68 13.04 -26.45
CA PRO A 95 -6.01 12.35 -27.70
C PRO A 95 -5.40 10.94 -27.83
N GLU A 96 -4.34 10.66 -27.06
CA GLU A 96 -3.51 9.45 -27.13
C GLU A 96 -3.72 8.55 -25.91
N CYS A 97 -4.89 8.61 -25.24
CA CYS A 97 -5.10 7.95 -23.94
C CYS A 97 -5.00 6.40 -23.93
N THR A 98 -4.76 5.76 -25.07
CA THR A 98 -4.57 4.30 -25.18
C THR A 98 -3.19 4.01 -25.79
N ALA A 99 -2.13 4.37 -25.07
CA ALA A 99 -0.75 4.34 -25.58
C ALA A 99 0.10 3.18 -25.02
N ASP A 100 -0.52 2.06 -24.67
CA ASP A 100 0.17 0.79 -24.36
C ASP A 100 -0.39 -0.33 -25.25
N ASP A 101 0.36 -1.42 -25.42
CA ASP A 101 -0.02 -2.61 -26.20
C ASP A 101 -1.37 -3.24 -25.76
N ASN A 102 -1.94 -2.77 -24.65
CA ASN A 102 -3.18 -3.23 -24.01
C ASN A 102 -4.30 -2.16 -23.88
N ASP A 103 -4.23 -1.01 -24.57
CA ASP A 103 -5.27 0.03 -24.59
C ASP A 103 -5.73 0.53 -23.19
N ARG A 104 -4.80 0.63 -22.22
CA ARG A 104 -5.13 0.99 -20.83
C ARG A 104 -5.27 2.52 -20.66
N PRO A 105 -6.37 3.03 -20.05
CA PRO A 105 -6.49 4.45 -19.75
C PRO A 105 -5.51 4.86 -18.65
N PHE A 106 -4.91 6.04 -18.80
CA PHE A 106 -3.96 6.59 -17.85
C PHE A 106 -4.31 8.03 -17.46
N VAL A 107 -3.80 8.43 -16.31
CA VAL A 107 -3.74 9.83 -15.87
C VAL A 107 -2.29 10.29 -16.01
N GLU A 108 -2.07 11.43 -16.65
CA GLU A 108 -0.73 12.00 -16.81
C GLU A 108 -0.52 13.13 -15.80
N TYR A 109 0.57 13.05 -15.04
CA TYR A 109 1.04 14.11 -14.16
C TYR A 109 2.21 14.79 -14.84
N GLN A 110 2.21 16.12 -14.86
CA GLN A 110 3.31 16.91 -15.40
C GLN A 110 3.85 17.84 -14.31
N VAL A 111 5.17 17.88 -14.17
CA VAL A 111 5.86 18.86 -13.33
C VAL A 111 6.78 19.66 -14.24
N SER A 112 6.59 20.97 -14.26
CA SER A 112 7.44 21.91 -14.97
C SER A 112 8.01 22.95 -14.03
N GLY A 113 9.25 23.36 -14.26
CA GLY A 113 9.94 24.30 -13.40
C GLY A 113 10.84 25.25 -14.20
N ARG A 114 10.98 26.47 -13.69
CA ARG A 114 11.94 27.46 -14.20
C ARG A 114 12.83 27.99 -13.08
N THR A 115 14.13 27.84 -13.24
CA THR A 115 15.13 28.36 -12.30
C THR A 115 15.97 29.45 -12.96
N LYS A 116 16.39 30.44 -12.16
CA LYS A 116 17.23 31.54 -12.61
C LYS A 116 18.64 31.43 -12.04
N HIS A 117 19.65 31.54 -12.90
CA HIS A 117 21.05 31.38 -12.55
C HIS A 117 21.87 32.63 -12.89
N THR A 118 22.81 32.99 -12.03
CA THR A 118 23.79 34.04 -12.31
C THR A 118 24.91 33.52 -13.23
N SER A 119 25.16 34.26 -14.30
CA SER A 119 26.27 33.98 -15.22
C SER A 119 27.61 34.23 -14.54
N TRP A 120 28.62 33.38 -14.80
CA TRP A 120 29.98 33.66 -14.32
C TRP A 120 30.66 34.71 -15.21
N PHE A 121 30.33 34.72 -16.50
CA PHE A 121 30.90 35.63 -17.48
C PHE A 121 29.78 36.35 -18.24
N PRO A 122 29.23 37.44 -17.66
CA PRO A 122 28.13 38.17 -18.28
C PRO A 122 28.49 38.83 -19.63
N GLY A 123 29.78 38.95 -19.93
CA GLY A 123 30.29 39.64 -21.12
C GLY A 123 30.42 41.16 -20.89
N ASN A 124 31.04 41.82 -21.86
CA ASN A 124 31.18 43.28 -21.93
C ASN A 124 31.24 43.70 -23.42
N ASP A 125 31.46 44.98 -23.72
CA ASP A 125 31.52 45.50 -25.12
C ASP A 125 32.55 44.80 -26.03
N VAL A 126 33.51 44.07 -25.47
CA VAL A 126 34.62 43.44 -26.21
C VAL A 126 34.54 41.90 -26.18
N THR A 127 33.81 41.29 -25.24
CA THR A 127 33.70 39.83 -25.09
C THR A 127 32.25 39.38 -25.02
N VAL A 128 31.87 38.46 -25.92
CA VAL A 128 30.54 37.83 -25.96
C VAL A 128 30.34 36.96 -24.71
N GLY A 129 29.24 37.15 -24.00
CA GLY A 129 28.87 36.40 -22.78
C GLY A 129 27.36 36.17 -22.70
N PHE A 130 26.92 35.41 -21.70
CA PHE A 130 25.51 34.99 -21.52
C PHE A 130 24.61 36.06 -20.89
N GLY A 131 25.09 37.29 -20.70
CA GLY A 131 24.40 38.33 -19.92
C GLY A 131 24.49 38.07 -18.40
N GLU A 132 23.93 38.93 -17.56
CA GLU A 132 24.03 38.82 -16.09
C GLU A 132 23.41 37.54 -15.51
N SER A 133 22.39 37.01 -16.18
CA SER A 133 21.70 35.79 -15.75
C SER A 133 21.16 35.02 -16.93
N PHE A 134 21.02 33.72 -16.76
CA PHE A 134 20.34 32.83 -17.69
C PHE A 134 19.26 32.03 -16.95
N ASP A 135 18.18 31.75 -17.67
CA ASP A 135 17.06 30.96 -17.15
C ASP A 135 17.16 29.53 -17.69
N VAL A 136 16.82 28.57 -16.85
CA VAL A 136 16.79 27.15 -17.18
C VAL A 136 15.37 26.64 -16.94
N THR A 137 14.85 25.91 -17.92
CA THR A 137 13.53 25.27 -17.85
C THR A 137 13.68 23.76 -17.97
N GLY A 138 12.96 23.03 -17.13
CA GLY A 138 12.88 21.57 -17.16
C GLY A 138 11.43 21.15 -16.97
N MET A 139 11.07 20.03 -17.58
CA MET A 139 9.74 19.44 -17.49
C MET A 139 9.90 17.93 -17.53
N SER A 140 9.10 17.25 -16.71
CA SER A 140 8.95 15.79 -16.77
C SER A 140 7.49 15.41 -16.62
N LYS A 141 7.15 14.23 -17.12
CA LYS A 141 5.80 13.67 -17.08
C LYS A 141 5.84 12.24 -16.58
N ALA A 142 4.87 11.87 -15.76
CA ALA A 142 4.64 10.50 -15.34
C ALA A 142 3.20 10.09 -15.61
N ARG A 143 3.02 8.87 -16.10
CA ARG A 143 1.71 8.28 -16.37
C ARG A 143 1.39 7.25 -15.31
N LYS A 144 0.28 7.46 -14.61
CA LYS A 144 -0.31 6.48 -13.72
C LYS A 144 -1.42 5.78 -14.48
N PHE A 145 -1.23 4.52 -14.83
CA PHE A 145 -2.32 3.77 -15.41
C PHE A 145 -3.33 3.50 -14.30
N GLN A 146 -4.61 3.77 -14.55
CA GLN A 146 -5.63 3.23 -13.67
C GLN A 146 -5.42 1.71 -13.67
N SER A 147 -5.42 1.05 -12.51
CA SER A 147 -5.28 -0.41 -12.45
C SER A 147 -6.38 -1.01 -13.31
N SER A 148 -6.04 -1.31 -14.57
CA SER A 148 -6.90 -1.95 -15.56
C SER A 148 -7.16 -3.40 -15.18
N GLN A 149 -6.55 -3.84 -14.08
CA GLN A 149 -6.64 -5.16 -13.55
C GLN A 149 -7.48 -5.12 -12.28
N PRO A 150 -8.60 -5.87 -12.25
CA PRO A 150 -9.36 -6.04 -11.04
C PRO A 150 -8.48 -6.69 -9.96
N MET A 151 -8.86 -6.44 -8.71
CA MET A 151 -8.13 -6.88 -7.52
C MET A 151 -9.12 -7.49 -6.52
N ASP A 152 -8.65 -8.51 -5.83
CA ASP A 152 -9.35 -9.15 -4.72
C ASP A 152 -8.76 -8.67 -3.39
N ILE A 153 -9.57 -8.00 -2.56
CA ILE A 153 -9.15 -7.50 -1.25
C ILE A 153 -9.73 -8.37 -0.14
N THR A 154 -8.90 -8.88 0.76
CA THR A 154 -9.34 -9.56 1.98
C THR A 154 -9.04 -8.71 3.20
N PHE A 155 -10.10 -8.23 3.87
CA PHE A 155 -9.99 -7.53 5.15
C PHE A 155 -9.98 -8.52 6.31
N ILE A 156 -8.97 -8.43 7.16
CA ILE A 156 -8.83 -9.18 8.41
C ILE A 156 -8.98 -8.18 9.56
N ILE A 157 -10.17 -8.12 10.15
CA ILE A 157 -10.56 -7.05 11.07
C ILE A 157 -10.60 -7.58 12.51
N ASP A 158 -9.94 -6.86 13.41
CA ASP A 158 -10.04 -7.05 14.85
C ASP A 158 -11.43 -6.60 15.34
N PHE A 159 -12.14 -7.49 16.03
CA PHE A 159 -13.41 -7.25 16.70
C PHE A 159 -13.29 -7.51 18.21
N SER A 160 -12.10 -7.30 18.79
CA SER A 160 -11.88 -7.30 20.24
C SER A 160 -12.55 -6.11 20.92
N GLY A 161 -12.75 -6.20 22.24
CA GLY A 161 -13.48 -5.17 23.00
C GLY A 161 -12.85 -3.77 22.94
N SER A 162 -11.53 -3.66 22.79
CA SER A 162 -10.78 -2.39 22.67
C SER A 162 -11.19 -1.57 21.46
N MET A 163 -11.68 -2.22 20.40
CA MET A 163 -12.17 -1.55 19.19
C MET A 163 -13.39 -0.66 19.45
N ASN A 164 -14.05 -0.79 20.60
CA ASN A 164 -15.14 0.11 21.01
C ASN A 164 -14.64 1.39 21.68
N TYR A 165 -13.34 1.54 21.92
CA TYR A 165 -12.77 2.73 22.56
C TYR A 165 -12.66 3.88 21.56
N ASP A 166 -12.54 5.10 22.06
CA ASP A 166 -12.15 6.24 21.24
C ASP A 166 -10.65 6.18 20.87
N TRP A 167 -10.20 7.11 20.03
CA TRP A 167 -8.80 7.17 19.59
C TRP A 167 -7.82 7.49 20.73
N GLU A 168 -8.28 8.15 21.79
CA GLU A 168 -7.52 8.45 23.00
C GLU A 168 -7.46 7.26 23.99
N GLY A 169 -8.16 6.16 23.70
CA GLY A 169 -8.14 4.95 24.52
C GLY A 169 -9.15 4.91 25.66
N HIS A 170 -10.12 5.83 25.69
CA HIS A 170 -11.19 5.81 26.67
C HIS A 170 -12.26 4.78 26.30
N ALA A 171 -12.61 3.95 27.28
CA ALA A 171 -13.73 3.03 27.16
C ALA A 171 -15.08 3.77 27.25
N PRO A 172 -16.11 3.31 26.52
CA PRO A 172 -17.48 3.82 26.66
C PRO A 172 -17.97 3.78 28.11
N PRO A 173 -18.71 4.80 28.60
CA PRO A 173 -19.20 4.86 29.98
C PRO A 173 -20.12 3.68 30.40
N ASP A 174 -20.71 2.98 29.44
CA ASP A 174 -21.60 1.82 29.62
C ASP A 174 -20.88 0.46 29.63
N MET A 175 -19.55 0.42 29.49
CA MET A 175 -18.71 -0.77 29.62
C MET A 175 -18.37 -1.15 31.08
N ALA A 176 -19.17 -0.71 32.05
CA ALA A 176 -19.01 -1.10 33.45
C ALA A 176 -19.73 -2.44 33.74
N GLU A 177 -18.93 -3.42 34.18
CA GLU A 177 -19.22 -4.63 34.95
C GLU A 177 -20.72 -4.94 35.24
N GLU A 178 -21.22 -6.05 34.66
CA GLU A 178 -22.49 -6.72 34.98
C GLU A 178 -23.81 -5.92 34.87
N VAL A 179 -24.39 -5.75 33.66
CA VAL A 179 -25.87 -5.67 33.54
C VAL A 179 -26.38 -6.29 32.22
N PRO A 180 -27.32 -7.26 32.28
CA PRO A 180 -28.04 -7.76 31.11
C PRO A 180 -29.20 -6.83 30.72
N ASN A 181 -29.36 -6.63 29.41
CA ASN A 181 -30.44 -5.87 28.74
C ASN A 181 -30.31 -4.33 28.73
N VAL A 182 -29.45 -3.82 27.84
CA VAL A 182 -29.69 -2.53 27.19
C VAL A 182 -29.41 -2.70 25.69
N PRO A 183 -30.33 -2.36 24.77
CA PRO A 183 -30.04 -2.26 23.34
C PRO A 183 -29.16 -1.01 23.11
N GLY A 184 -27.88 -1.14 23.43
CA GLY A 184 -26.87 -0.09 23.33
C GLY A 184 -26.33 0.00 21.92
N ARG A 185 -26.82 1.01 21.20
CA ARG A 185 -26.22 1.58 20.00
C ARG A 185 -24.89 2.21 20.43
N PHE A 186 -23.77 1.51 20.23
CA PHE A 186 -22.42 2.01 20.55
C PHE A 186 -22.24 3.41 19.94
N SER A 187 -22.00 4.39 20.80
CA SER A 187 -22.02 5.81 20.41
C SER A 187 -20.75 6.15 19.63
N PRO A 188 -20.85 6.60 18.37
CA PRO A 188 -19.71 7.14 17.66
C PRO A 188 -19.19 8.42 18.33
N PRO A 189 -17.89 8.74 18.15
CA PRO A 189 -16.92 7.97 17.35
C PRO A 189 -16.15 6.93 18.18
N SER A 190 -16.21 5.65 17.79
CA SER A 190 -15.30 4.60 18.25
C SER A 190 -14.38 4.15 17.10
N ARG A 191 -13.24 3.54 17.42
CA ARG A 191 -12.31 3.01 16.42
C ARG A 191 -13.02 2.06 15.44
N LEU A 192 -13.91 1.20 15.95
CA LEU A 192 -14.70 0.30 15.12
C LEU A 192 -15.68 1.04 14.19
N SER A 193 -16.37 2.08 14.66
CA SER A 193 -17.28 2.83 13.80
C SER A 193 -16.53 3.50 12.66
N ASP A 194 -15.37 4.09 12.96
CA ASP A 194 -14.53 4.74 11.97
C ASP A 194 -13.93 3.73 10.98
N LEU A 195 -13.50 2.55 11.46
CA LEU A 195 -12.99 1.50 10.59
C LEU A 195 -14.04 0.98 9.60
N LYS A 196 -15.29 0.83 10.06
CA LYS A 196 -16.42 0.44 9.17
C LYS A 196 -16.67 1.50 8.10
N ASP A 197 -16.56 2.78 8.46
CA ASP A 197 -16.65 3.87 7.50
C ASP A 197 -15.49 3.83 6.50
N VAL A 198 -14.26 3.56 6.95
CA VAL A 198 -13.10 3.40 6.05
C VAL A 198 -13.32 2.27 5.07
N VAL A 199 -13.74 1.09 5.55
CA VAL A 199 -14.05 -0.05 4.69
C VAL A 199 -15.11 0.33 3.65
N GLN A 200 -16.15 1.07 4.06
CA GLN A 200 -17.15 1.57 3.12
C GLN A 200 -16.52 2.53 2.09
N MET A 201 -15.75 3.53 2.51
CA MET A 201 -15.13 4.51 1.59
C MET A 201 -14.23 3.83 0.56
N VAL A 202 -13.43 2.84 0.99
CA VAL A 202 -12.61 2.03 0.07
C VAL A 202 -13.48 1.28 -0.93
N THR A 203 -14.56 0.63 -0.49
CA THR A 203 -15.47 -0.06 -1.42
C THR A 203 -16.24 0.89 -2.33
N ASP A 204 -16.57 2.10 -1.88
CA ASP A 204 -17.25 3.11 -2.69
C ASP A 204 -16.33 3.59 -3.83
N GLU A 205 -15.03 3.73 -3.56
CA GLU A 205 -14.03 4.01 -4.61
C GLU A 205 -13.91 2.84 -5.61
N LEU A 206 -13.75 1.60 -5.12
CA LEU A 206 -13.70 0.42 -5.98
C LEU A 206 -14.99 0.24 -6.80
N GLN A 207 -16.12 0.72 -6.29
CA GLN A 207 -17.40 0.70 -7.00
C GLN A 207 -17.38 1.58 -8.25
N ALA A 208 -16.64 2.69 -8.24
CA ALA A 208 -16.51 3.57 -9.40
C ALA A 208 -15.92 2.82 -10.60
N TYR A 209 -14.86 2.04 -10.38
CA TYR A 209 -14.30 1.13 -11.40
C TYR A 209 -15.27 0.02 -11.78
N ASN A 210 -15.90 -0.64 -10.80
CA ASN A 210 -16.84 -1.74 -11.06
C ASN A 210 -18.09 -1.32 -11.86
N ASN A 211 -18.44 -0.03 -11.84
CA ASN A 211 -19.55 0.53 -12.61
C ASN A 211 -19.13 0.92 -14.04
N SER A 212 -17.86 1.24 -14.28
CA SER A 212 -17.35 1.64 -15.59
C SER A 212 -16.87 0.46 -16.43
N THR A 213 -16.42 -0.63 -15.79
CA THR A 213 -15.92 -1.82 -16.49
C THR A 213 -17.01 -2.80 -16.92
N THR A 214 -16.84 -3.39 -18.11
CA THR A 214 -17.59 -4.56 -18.57
C THR A 214 -16.83 -5.87 -18.33
N GLY A 215 -15.58 -5.79 -17.87
CA GLY A 215 -14.70 -6.92 -17.57
C GLY A 215 -14.82 -7.42 -16.14
N PRO A 216 -13.82 -8.18 -15.66
CA PRO A 216 -13.82 -8.65 -14.28
C PRO A 216 -13.73 -7.48 -13.29
N LYS A 217 -14.42 -7.66 -12.16
CA LYS A 217 -14.66 -6.62 -11.15
C LYS A 217 -13.73 -6.78 -9.95
N HIS A 218 -13.44 -5.69 -9.26
CA HIS A 218 -12.91 -5.75 -7.91
C HIS A 218 -13.86 -6.54 -7.01
N ARG A 219 -13.28 -7.36 -6.13
CA ARG A 219 -14.05 -8.09 -5.12
C ARG A 219 -13.44 -7.87 -3.76
N VAL A 220 -14.29 -7.91 -2.76
CA VAL A 220 -13.87 -7.82 -1.35
C VAL A 220 -14.37 -9.01 -0.57
N ALA A 221 -13.56 -9.48 0.36
CA ALA A 221 -13.89 -10.45 1.37
C ALA A 221 -13.53 -9.89 2.75
N MET A 222 -14.16 -10.43 3.80
CA MET A 222 -13.85 -10.04 5.17
C MET A 222 -13.87 -11.25 6.08
N THR A 223 -12.90 -11.32 6.98
CA THR A 223 -12.97 -12.15 8.18
C THR A 223 -12.76 -11.28 9.41
N GLY A 224 -13.63 -11.48 10.39
CA GLY A 224 -13.47 -10.89 11.71
C GLY A 224 -12.78 -11.87 12.65
N TYR A 225 -12.02 -11.34 13.60
CA TYR A 225 -11.51 -12.14 14.71
C TYR A 225 -11.62 -11.39 16.03
N ASN A 226 -11.88 -12.17 17.07
CA ASN A 226 -11.55 -11.82 18.45
C ASN A 226 -10.60 -12.91 18.95
N ARG A 227 -10.94 -13.67 20.00
CA ARG A 227 -10.22 -14.91 20.32
C ARG A 227 -10.60 -16.10 19.42
N ARG A 228 -11.64 -15.91 18.59
CA ARG A 228 -12.22 -16.89 17.65
C ARG A 228 -12.62 -16.21 16.34
N THR A 229 -12.97 -17.02 15.35
CA THR A 229 -13.66 -16.54 14.14
C THR A 229 -15.09 -17.04 14.12
N VAL A 230 -15.96 -16.34 13.38
CA VAL A 230 -17.38 -16.63 13.35
C VAL A 230 -17.86 -16.78 11.91
N ASN A 231 -18.61 -17.83 11.63
CA ASN A 231 -19.18 -18.12 10.33
C ASN A 231 -20.70 -18.08 10.37
N ALA A 232 -21.33 -17.67 9.28
CA ALA A 232 -22.75 -17.89 9.08
C ALA A 232 -23.02 -19.40 8.92
N GLY A 233 -23.87 -19.97 9.78
CA GLY A 233 -24.36 -21.35 9.68
C GLY A 233 -25.75 -21.44 9.05
N SER A 234 -26.25 -22.67 8.89
CA SER A 234 -27.60 -22.92 8.36
C SER A 234 -28.69 -22.42 9.33
N GLY A 235 -29.68 -21.69 8.81
CA GLY A 235 -30.84 -21.22 9.58
C GLY A 235 -30.57 -20.00 10.48
N GLY A 236 -29.60 -19.16 10.14
CA GLY A 236 -29.32 -17.90 10.86
C GLY A 236 -28.54 -18.08 12.16
N LYS A 237 -28.00 -19.27 12.44
CA LYS A 237 -27.15 -19.53 13.62
C LYS A 237 -25.68 -19.32 13.28
N PHE A 238 -24.99 -18.50 14.05
CA PHE A 238 -23.55 -18.32 13.93
C PHE A 238 -22.78 -19.55 14.43
N ILE A 239 -21.69 -19.88 13.75
CA ILE A 239 -20.78 -20.97 14.11
C ILE A 239 -19.44 -20.36 14.50
N VAL A 240 -19.14 -20.40 15.80
CA VAL A 240 -17.84 -20.00 16.34
C VAL A 240 -16.81 -21.11 16.08
N ARG A 241 -15.60 -20.73 15.67
CA ARG A 241 -14.51 -21.65 15.33
C ARG A 241 -13.22 -21.26 16.05
N ASP A 242 -12.50 -22.27 16.49
CA ASP A 242 -11.07 -22.15 16.82
C ASP A 242 -10.29 -22.69 15.64
N GLN A 243 -9.44 -21.84 15.06
CA GLN A 243 -8.61 -22.17 13.91
C GLN A 243 -7.39 -23.02 14.31
N ARG A 244 -7.10 -23.11 15.61
CA ARG A 244 -6.06 -23.97 16.17
C ARG A 244 -6.54 -25.42 16.29
N ILE A 245 -5.64 -26.36 16.08
CA ILE A 245 -5.90 -27.77 16.36
C ILE A 245 -5.44 -28.11 17.77
N ILE A 246 -6.41 -28.38 18.65
CA ILE A 246 -6.17 -28.75 20.04
C ILE A 246 -5.83 -30.25 20.13
N GLN A 247 -4.69 -30.57 20.74
CA GLN A 247 -4.23 -31.95 20.98
C GLN A 247 -4.87 -32.55 22.23
N SER A 248 -4.96 -31.77 23.30
CA SER A 248 -5.63 -32.14 24.54
C SER A 248 -6.28 -30.92 25.15
N THR A 249 -7.54 -31.05 25.54
CA THR A 249 -8.31 -29.99 26.20
C THR A 249 -8.02 -29.98 27.69
N GLY A 250 -7.74 -28.81 28.23
CA GLY A 250 -7.61 -28.58 29.67
C GLY A 250 -8.94 -28.14 30.31
N GLN A 251 -8.86 -27.75 31.59
CA GLN A 251 -10.02 -27.29 32.34
C GLN A 251 -10.56 -25.94 31.80
N TYR A 252 -9.65 -25.03 31.45
CA TYR A 252 -9.94 -23.75 30.82
C TYR A 252 -9.24 -23.64 29.45
N ASP A 253 -9.68 -22.70 28.61
CA ASP A 253 -9.12 -22.50 27.27
C ASP A 253 -7.61 -22.18 27.31
N LYS A 254 -7.16 -21.47 28.35
CA LYS A 254 -5.73 -21.23 28.60
C LYS A 254 -4.89 -22.48 28.86
N ASP A 255 -5.54 -23.59 29.23
CA ASP A 255 -4.89 -24.86 29.57
C ASP A 255 -4.87 -25.82 28.37
N ASP A 256 -5.46 -25.43 27.23
CA ASP A 256 -5.51 -26.26 26.04
C ASP A 256 -4.12 -26.38 25.38
N VAL A 257 -3.72 -27.60 25.05
CA VAL A 257 -2.45 -27.87 24.37
C VAL A 257 -2.66 -27.81 22.86
N VAL A 258 -2.10 -26.79 22.24
CA VAL A 258 -2.22 -26.55 20.80
C VAL A 258 -1.15 -27.33 20.02
N ASN A 259 -1.56 -28.06 18.99
CA ASN A 259 -0.65 -28.66 18.03
C ASN A 259 -0.37 -27.71 16.87
N PHE A 260 0.64 -26.86 17.01
CA PHE A 260 1.01 -25.88 15.99
C PHE A 260 1.40 -26.53 14.66
N SER A 261 2.14 -27.64 14.68
CA SER A 261 2.55 -28.34 13.44
C SER A 261 1.33 -28.87 12.68
N LYS A 262 0.37 -29.49 13.37
CA LYS A 262 -0.85 -29.99 12.73
C LYS A 262 -1.75 -28.84 12.26
N THR A 263 -1.78 -27.74 13.02
CA THR A 263 -2.54 -26.53 12.64
C THR A 263 -2.06 -25.98 11.31
N ILE A 264 -0.75 -25.86 11.11
CA ILE A 264 -0.15 -25.39 9.84
C ILE A 264 -0.33 -26.39 8.71
N LYS A 265 -0.15 -27.68 8.98
CA LYS A 265 -0.41 -28.74 7.99
C LYS A 265 -1.82 -28.70 7.43
N GLN A 266 -2.79 -28.33 8.26
CA GLN A 266 -4.20 -28.21 7.86
C GLN A 266 -4.66 -26.75 7.78
N GLN A 267 -3.77 -25.80 7.46
CA GLN A 267 -4.08 -24.37 7.53
C GLN A 267 -5.31 -23.99 6.71
N PHE A 268 -5.43 -24.52 5.50
CA PHE A 268 -6.44 -24.19 4.51
C PHE A 268 -7.77 -24.92 4.71
N LYS A 269 -7.80 -25.97 5.52
CA LYS A 269 -9.02 -26.69 5.87
C LYS A 269 -9.86 -25.92 6.89
N PRO A 270 -11.14 -25.59 6.62
CA PRO A 270 -12.01 -24.92 7.58
C PRO A 270 -12.20 -25.81 8.81
N LYS A 271 -11.94 -25.25 10.00
CA LYS A 271 -12.02 -26.01 11.24
C LYS A 271 -13.47 -26.25 11.67
N GLY A 272 -13.65 -27.24 12.54
CA GLY A 272 -14.95 -27.59 13.12
C GLY A 272 -15.52 -26.49 14.02
N LYS A 273 -16.69 -26.74 14.60
CA LYS A 273 -17.23 -25.86 15.64
C LYS A 273 -16.27 -25.85 16.83
N ALA A 274 -16.02 -24.68 17.41
CA ALA A 274 -15.19 -24.58 18.62
C ALA A 274 -15.78 -25.46 19.72
N GLY A 275 -14.93 -26.25 20.38
CA GLY A 275 -15.34 -27.08 21.53
C GLY A 275 -15.71 -26.25 22.76
N ARG A 276 -15.16 -25.03 22.86
CA ARG A 276 -15.41 -24.05 23.93
C ARG A 276 -15.36 -22.62 23.35
N ILE A 277 -16.25 -21.76 23.85
CA ILE A 277 -16.26 -20.32 23.58
C ILE A 277 -15.81 -19.63 24.89
N PRO A 278 -14.73 -18.83 24.88
CA PRO A 278 -14.33 -18.06 26.07
C PRO A 278 -15.42 -17.05 26.47
N ASN A 279 -15.62 -16.84 27.78
CA ASN A 279 -16.61 -15.89 28.29
C ASN A 279 -16.42 -14.49 27.68
N GLY A 280 -17.53 -13.85 27.32
CA GLY A 280 -17.60 -12.55 26.67
C GLY A 280 -17.56 -12.65 25.14
N ASP A 281 -16.81 -13.58 24.55
CA ASP A 281 -16.67 -13.66 23.10
C ASP A 281 -18.01 -13.98 22.40
N GLU A 282 -18.97 -14.56 23.12
CA GLU A 282 -20.34 -14.78 22.66
C GLU A 282 -21.16 -13.50 22.42
N LEU A 283 -20.71 -12.36 22.95
CA LEU A 283 -21.35 -11.05 22.77
C LEU A 283 -20.89 -10.34 21.50
N ALA A 284 -19.82 -10.80 20.86
CA ALA A 284 -19.40 -10.28 19.58
C ALA A 284 -20.35 -10.78 18.48
N GLU A 285 -20.81 -9.86 17.63
CA GLU A 285 -21.71 -10.17 16.52
C GLU A 285 -21.00 -9.82 15.22
N PHE A 286 -20.24 -10.76 14.65
CA PHE A 286 -19.65 -10.61 13.33
C PHE A 286 -19.64 -11.95 12.62
N ASN A 287 -19.45 -11.95 11.30
CA ASN A 287 -19.23 -13.18 10.55
C ASN A 287 -18.36 -12.94 9.32
N ASP A 288 -17.74 -14.01 8.85
CA ASP A 288 -17.01 -13.97 7.59
C ASP A 288 -17.96 -13.65 6.42
N ILE A 289 -17.43 -12.86 5.48
CA ILE A 289 -18.04 -12.56 4.20
C ILE A 289 -17.05 -13.04 3.13
N ASN A 290 -17.49 -13.99 2.30
CA ASN A 290 -16.69 -14.47 1.17
C ASN A 290 -16.61 -13.39 0.08
N TYR A 291 -15.69 -13.57 -0.88
CA TYR A 291 -15.51 -12.64 -1.99
C TYR A 291 -16.81 -12.29 -2.69
N THR A 292 -17.05 -10.99 -2.85
CA THR A 292 -18.20 -10.43 -3.54
C THR A 292 -17.86 -9.12 -4.21
N SER A 293 -18.50 -8.85 -5.35
CA SER A 293 -18.53 -7.54 -6.02
C SER A 293 -19.80 -6.74 -5.66
N ASP A 294 -20.72 -7.31 -4.86
CA ASP A 294 -21.88 -6.59 -4.31
C ASP A 294 -21.48 -5.85 -3.03
N PHE A 295 -20.87 -4.68 -3.22
CA PHE A 295 -20.41 -3.83 -2.13
C PHE A 295 -21.56 -3.28 -1.29
N GLY A 296 -22.77 -3.14 -1.85
CA GLY A 296 -23.95 -2.71 -1.11
C GLY A 296 -24.34 -3.70 -0.01
N SER A 297 -24.44 -4.99 -0.35
CA SER A 297 -24.73 -6.06 0.62
C SER A 297 -23.58 -6.29 1.59
N PHE A 298 -22.34 -6.19 1.12
CA PHE A 298 -21.13 -6.26 1.94
C PHE A 298 -21.14 -5.18 3.03
N ASN A 299 -21.24 -3.90 2.63
CA ASN A 299 -21.23 -2.76 3.54
C ASN A 299 -22.39 -2.79 4.54
N LYS A 300 -23.57 -3.22 4.10
CA LYS A 300 -24.72 -3.39 4.99
C LYS A 300 -24.45 -4.43 6.09
N SER A 301 -23.76 -5.51 5.76
CA SER A 301 -23.38 -6.56 6.71
C SER A 301 -22.33 -6.04 7.70
N VAL A 302 -21.25 -5.43 7.17
CA VAL A 302 -20.14 -4.88 7.97
C VAL A 302 -20.62 -3.82 8.97
N LYS A 303 -21.54 -2.92 8.56
CA LYS A 303 -22.14 -1.92 9.45
C LYS A 303 -22.78 -2.54 10.68
N GLY A 304 -23.42 -3.70 10.52
CA GLY A 304 -24.13 -4.41 11.59
C GLY A 304 -23.22 -5.10 12.61
N PHE A 305 -21.92 -5.24 12.33
CA PHE A 305 -21.04 -6.04 13.20
C PHE A 305 -20.72 -5.37 14.53
N LYS A 306 -20.42 -6.16 15.57
CA LYS A 306 -20.12 -5.68 16.92
C LYS A 306 -18.87 -6.35 17.46
N ALA A 307 -18.02 -5.56 18.11
CA ALA A 307 -16.79 -6.03 18.70
C ALA A 307 -16.97 -6.35 20.19
N TYR A 308 -16.40 -7.49 20.61
CA TYR A 308 -16.31 -7.90 22.00
C TYR A 308 -15.25 -8.99 22.18
N GLY A 309 -14.73 -9.11 23.39
CA GLY A 309 -13.81 -10.18 23.78
C GLY A 309 -12.35 -9.76 23.68
N GLY A 310 -11.45 -10.75 23.64
CA GLY A 310 -10.01 -10.50 23.52
C GLY A 310 -9.49 -10.58 22.08
N THR A 311 -8.19 -10.35 21.92
CA THR A 311 -7.50 -10.35 20.62
C THR A 311 -6.72 -11.65 20.41
N ALA A 312 -6.90 -12.31 19.25
CA ALA A 312 -6.06 -13.41 18.78
C ALA A 312 -5.93 -13.37 17.25
N SER A 313 -5.02 -12.52 16.76
CA SER A 313 -4.74 -12.25 15.34
C SER A 313 -4.51 -13.50 14.49
N LEU A 314 -3.89 -14.54 15.07
CA LEU A 314 -3.68 -15.83 14.39
C LEU A 314 -4.97 -16.46 13.86
N GLN A 315 -6.10 -16.21 14.53
CA GLN A 315 -7.40 -16.77 14.17
C GLN A 315 -7.88 -16.17 12.85
N GLY A 316 -7.81 -14.83 12.74
CA GLY A 316 -8.16 -14.09 11.54
C GLY A 316 -7.26 -14.47 10.36
N LEU A 317 -5.95 -14.58 10.58
CA LEU A 317 -5.00 -14.88 9.51
C LEU A 317 -5.13 -16.31 8.96
N ILE A 318 -5.30 -17.32 9.82
CA ILE A 318 -5.59 -18.69 9.37
C ILE A 318 -6.92 -18.71 8.63
N ARG A 319 -7.94 -17.97 9.11
CA ARG A 319 -9.24 -17.95 8.46
C ARG A 319 -9.21 -17.24 7.10
N ALA A 320 -8.47 -16.15 6.98
CA ALA A 320 -8.22 -15.49 5.71
C ALA A 320 -7.54 -16.45 4.72
N SER A 321 -6.57 -17.24 5.18
CA SER A 321 -5.95 -18.28 4.34
C SER A 321 -6.98 -19.24 3.78
N GLN A 322 -7.97 -19.64 4.58
CA GLN A 322 -9.07 -20.49 4.13
C GLN A 322 -9.94 -19.76 3.10
N ILE A 323 -10.38 -18.53 3.37
CA ILE A 323 -11.21 -17.74 2.45
C ILE A 323 -10.53 -17.56 1.09
N VAL A 324 -9.26 -17.17 1.10
CA VAL A 324 -8.41 -17.06 -0.10
C VAL A 324 -8.30 -18.40 -0.83
N SER A 325 -8.07 -19.50 -0.12
CA SER A 325 -7.92 -20.82 -0.77
C SER A 325 -9.21 -21.39 -1.36
N TYR A 326 -10.38 -20.96 -0.85
CA TYR A 326 -11.69 -21.30 -1.38
C TYR A 326 -12.26 -20.17 -2.26
N HIS A 327 -11.38 -19.39 -2.92
CA HIS A 327 -11.68 -18.15 -3.64
C HIS A 327 -12.88 -18.23 -4.63
N ILE A 328 -13.37 -19.42 -4.99
CA ILE A 328 -14.59 -19.62 -5.78
C ILE A 328 -15.76 -18.81 -5.19
N THR A 329 -16.14 -17.74 -5.89
CA THR A 329 -17.40 -17.02 -5.65
C THR A 329 -18.57 -18.00 -5.84
N LYS A 330 -19.74 -17.74 -5.26
CA LYS A 330 -20.95 -18.58 -5.52
C LYS A 330 -21.23 -18.78 -7.01
N ASP A 331 -20.65 -17.94 -7.86
CA ASP A 331 -20.86 -17.82 -9.29
C ASP A 331 -19.74 -18.45 -10.15
N LYS A 332 -18.77 -19.16 -9.53
CA LYS A 332 -17.66 -19.88 -10.20
C LYS A 332 -16.65 -18.99 -10.94
N GLU A 333 -16.50 -17.72 -10.54
CA GLU A 333 -15.49 -16.84 -11.11
C GLU A 333 -14.10 -17.16 -10.54
N GLU A 334 -13.08 -17.16 -11.42
CA GLU A 334 -11.66 -17.33 -11.06
C GLU A 334 -11.06 -16.08 -10.39
N ALA A 335 -9.84 -16.19 -9.86
CA ALA A 335 -9.23 -15.18 -9.00
C ALA A 335 -8.88 -13.96 -9.83
N ASN A 336 -8.95 -12.77 -9.23
CA ASN A 336 -8.26 -11.64 -9.85
C ASN A 336 -6.75 -11.85 -9.63
N PRO A 337 -5.90 -11.50 -10.61
CA PRO A 337 -4.46 -11.75 -10.51
C PRO A 337 -3.82 -11.00 -9.35
N LYS A 338 -4.33 -9.81 -9.02
CA LYS A 338 -3.88 -9.06 -7.85
C LYS A 338 -4.68 -9.43 -6.61
N GLN A 339 -4.00 -9.88 -5.56
CA GLN A 339 -4.56 -10.16 -4.23
C GLN A 339 -3.97 -9.20 -3.19
N LEU A 340 -4.81 -8.51 -2.44
CA LEU A 340 -4.41 -7.64 -1.34
C LEU A 340 -5.04 -8.12 -0.04
N ILE A 341 -4.23 -8.43 0.96
CA ILE A 341 -4.69 -8.88 2.29
C ILE A 341 -4.32 -7.79 3.30
N ILE A 342 -5.32 -7.22 3.96
CA ILE A 342 -5.15 -6.10 4.89
C ILE A 342 -5.55 -6.54 6.29
N ILE A 343 -4.61 -6.48 7.23
CA ILE A 343 -4.83 -6.75 8.65
C ILE A 343 -5.04 -5.42 9.37
N LEU A 344 -6.18 -5.29 10.07
CA LEU A 344 -6.57 -4.09 10.81
C LEU A 344 -6.72 -4.48 12.29
N SER A 345 -5.92 -3.87 13.18
CA SER A 345 -5.94 -4.21 14.61
C SER A 345 -5.52 -3.03 15.49
N ASP A 346 -6.16 -2.95 16.67
CA ASP A 346 -5.80 -1.98 17.73
C ASP A 346 -5.19 -2.62 18.99
N GLY A 347 -4.92 -3.92 18.93
CA GLY A 347 -4.66 -4.74 20.11
C GLY A 347 -3.60 -5.80 19.89
N VAL A 348 -2.91 -6.15 20.99
CA VAL A 348 -1.95 -7.27 21.01
C VAL A 348 -2.66 -8.54 21.44
N ASP A 349 -2.26 -9.69 20.88
CA ASP A 349 -2.76 -11.01 21.27
C ASP A 349 -2.73 -11.20 22.80
N GLN A 350 -3.89 -11.44 23.41
CA GLN A 350 -4.02 -11.41 24.87
C GLN A 350 -3.81 -12.78 25.53
N GLY A 351 -3.23 -12.78 26.74
CA GLY A 351 -3.16 -13.96 27.60
C GLY A 351 -2.41 -15.14 26.95
N HIS A 352 -3.03 -16.32 26.92
CA HIS A 352 -2.37 -17.53 26.42
C HIS A 352 -2.15 -17.54 24.89
N TYR A 353 -2.76 -16.61 24.13
CA TYR A 353 -2.52 -16.45 22.69
C TYR A 353 -1.19 -15.74 22.40
N LEU A 354 -0.65 -15.01 23.38
CA LEU A 354 0.60 -14.28 23.22
C LEU A 354 1.74 -15.20 22.75
N GLY A 355 2.42 -14.79 21.68
CA GLY A 355 3.52 -15.55 21.06
C GLY A 355 3.10 -16.81 20.29
N GLN A 356 1.81 -17.16 20.23
CA GLN A 356 1.36 -18.28 19.39
C GLN A 356 1.46 -17.94 17.90
N ILE A 357 1.16 -16.69 17.52
CA ILE A 357 1.35 -16.19 16.15
C ILE A 357 2.79 -16.43 15.66
N GLN A 358 3.80 -16.06 16.46
CA GLN A 358 5.21 -16.29 16.12
C GLN A 358 5.52 -17.78 15.89
N LYS A 359 4.98 -18.67 16.74
CA LYS A 359 5.18 -20.13 16.58
C LYS A 359 4.60 -20.67 15.27
N LEU A 360 3.47 -20.11 14.83
CA LEU A 360 2.82 -20.46 13.57
C LEU A 360 3.58 -19.88 12.37
N VAL A 361 4.00 -18.62 12.44
CA VAL A 361 4.80 -17.96 11.41
C VAL A 361 6.13 -18.67 11.21
N ASN A 362 6.84 -19.03 12.28
CA ASN A 362 8.09 -19.80 12.22
C ASN A 362 7.91 -21.20 11.61
N LYS A 363 6.67 -21.71 11.54
CA LYS A 363 6.32 -22.97 10.89
C LYS A 363 5.85 -22.81 9.46
N GLY A 364 5.82 -21.58 8.93
CA GLY A 364 5.49 -21.29 7.54
C GLY A 364 4.06 -20.81 7.30
N MET A 365 3.33 -20.31 8.31
CA MET A 365 1.94 -19.86 8.13
C MET A 365 1.78 -18.84 6.99
N CYS A 366 2.60 -17.78 6.99
CA CYS A 366 2.48 -16.71 6.00
C CYS A 366 3.12 -17.09 4.67
N THR A 367 4.21 -17.86 4.71
CA THR A 367 4.80 -18.48 3.51
C THR A 367 3.80 -19.38 2.79
N ASN A 368 3.05 -20.20 3.54
CA ASN A 368 1.99 -21.03 2.97
C ASN A 368 0.91 -20.16 2.31
N LEU A 369 0.45 -19.10 2.98
CA LEU A 369 -0.56 -18.20 2.43
C LEU A 369 -0.08 -17.55 1.13
N ARG A 370 1.13 -16.99 1.13
CA ARG A 370 1.71 -16.35 -0.07
C ARG A 370 1.85 -17.34 -1.22
N ASN A 371 2.49 -18.49 -0.96
CA ASN A 371 2.75 -19.49 -2.00
C ASN A 371 1.49 -20.25 -2.42
N ALA A 372 0.43 -20.27 -1.61
CA ALA A 372 -0.87 -20.78 -2.06
C ALA A 372 -1.50 -19.87 -3.12
N ILE A 373 -1.22 -18.57 -3.07
CA ILE A 373 -1.66 -17.60 -4.08
C ILE A 373 -0.69 -17.62 -5.27
N GLU A 374 0.58 -17.31 -5.06
CA GLU A 374 1.59 -17.07 -6.10
C GLU A 374 2.16 -18.36 -6.72
N GLY A 375 1.95 -19.50 -6.05
CA GLY A 375 2.65 -20.75 -6.33
C GLY A 375 3.98 -20.84 -5.58
N GLY A 376 4.44 -22.07 -5.31
CA GLY A 376 5.73 -22.31 -4.65
C GLY A 376 5.66 -23.32 -3.50
N PRO A 377 6.75 -23.45 -2.71
CA PRO A 377 6.84 -24.45 -1.65
C PRO A 377 5.82 -24.19 -0.53
N VAL A 378 5.08 -25.21 -0.12
CA VAL A 378 4.12 -25.14 0.98
C VAL A 378 4.36 -26.28 1.98
N SER A 379 4.18 -25.95 3.26
CA SER A 379 4.25 -26.93 4.37
C SER A 379 2.90 -27.53 4.74
N ALA A 380 1.81 -26.96 4.18
CA ALA A 380 0.46 -27.48 4.30
C ALA A 380 0.30 -28.76 3.45
N ASP A 381 -0.43 -29.75 3.98
CA ASP A 381 -0.68 -31.05 3.33
C ASP A 381 -2.17 -31.33 3.14
N ASP A 382 -3.03 -30.33 3.33
CA ASP A 382 -4.46 -30.39 3.11
C ASP A 382 -4.84 -30.06 1.66
N ASN A 383 -4.58 -31.02 0.78
CA ASN A 383 -4.93 -31.08 -0.64
C ASN A 383 -6.44 -30.99 -0.99
N ASN A 384 -7.27 -30.39 -0.14
CA ASN A 384 -8.73 -30.36 -0.28
C ASN A 384 -9.29 -28.93 -0.43
N ALA A 385 -8.46 -27.94 -0.76
CA ALA A 385 -8.96 -26.67 -1.26
C ALA A 385 -9.48 -26.90 -2.70
N ASP A 386 -10.66 -26.39 -3.05
CA ASP A 386 -11.38 -26.78 -4.28
C ASP A 386 -10.61 -26.52 -5.61
N LYS A 387 -9.58 -25.66 -5.58
CA LYS A 387 -8.84 -25.22 -6.79
C LYS A 387 -7.33 -25.04 -6.66
N ILE A 388 -6.75 -25.09 -5.46
CA ILE A 388 -5.29 -25.01 -5.30
C ILE A 388 -4.77 -26.43 -5.16
N ASP A 389 -3.99 -26.88 -6.13
CA ASP A 389 -3.35 -28.20 -6.05
C ASP A 389 -2.10 -28.11 -5.19
N PHE A 390 -2.06 -28.92 -4.13
CA PHE A 390 -0.88 -29.13 -3.30
C PHE A 390 -0.30 -30.50 -3.60
N SER A 391 0.79 -30.51 -4.38
CA SER A 391 1.45 -31.71 -4.87
C SER A 391 2.91 -31.72 -4.44
N GLY A 392 3.33 -32.77 -3.73
CA GLY A 392 4.74 -32.94 -3.35
C GLY A 392 5.34 -31.83 -2.49
N GLY A 393 4.52 -31.09 -1.73
CA GLY A 393 4.97 -29.93 -0.94
C GLY A 393 5.08 -28.63 -1.75
N TYR A 394 4.43 -28.55 -2.90
CA TYR A 394 4.35 -27.36 -3.74
C TYR A 394 2.90 -27.01 -4.06
N SER A 395 2.59 -25.72 -4.12
CA SER A 395 1.35 -25.17 -4.64
C SER A 395 1.50 -24.75 -6.09
N SER A 396 0.47 -25.01 -6.89
CA SER A 396 0.34 -24.51 -8.27
C SER A 396 0.01 -23.02 -8.38
N GLY A 397 -0.29 -22.34 -7.25
CA GLY A 397 -0.86 -21.00 -7.26
C GLY A 397 -2.36 -20.98 -7.56
N LEU A 398 -2.97 -19.81 -7.40
CA LEU A 398 -4.38 -19.57 -7.70
C LEU A 398 -4.60 -19.45 -9.22
N PRO A 399 -5.59 -20.15 -9.80
CA PRO A 399 -6.00 -19.89 -11.18
C PRO A 399 -6.67 -18.50 -11.27
N THR A 400 -6.23 -17.69 -12.23
CA THR A 400 -6.70 -16.32 -12.41
C THR A 400 -7.60 -16.19 -13.64
N ASN A 401 -8.58 -15.30 -13.56
CA ASN A 401 -9.53 -15.04 -14.66
C ASN A 401 -8.90 -14.39 -15.90
N THR A 402 -7.68 -13.86 -15.78
CA THR A 402 -6.89 -13.29 -16.88
C THR A 402 -5.86 -14.27 -17.44
N GLY A 403 -5.58 -15.38 -16.74
CA GLY A 403 -4.49 -16.29 -17.06
C GLY A 403 -3.10 -15.76 -16.69
N GLU A 404 -3.00 -14.60 -16.06
CA GLU A 404 -1.76 -14.02 -15.54
C GLU A 404 -1.35 -14.70 -14.23
N ASP A 405 -0.05 -14.69 -13.94
CA ASP A 405 0.45 -15.20 -12.67
C ASP A 405 -0.08 -14.34 -11.51
N PRO A 406 -0.70 -14.96 -10.49
CA PRO A 406 -1.23 -14.24 -9.35
C PRO A 406 -0.11 -13.65 -8.47
N SER A 407 -0.36 -12.49 -7.88
CA SER A 407 0.52 -11.81 -6.93
C SER A 407 -0.23 -11.49 -5.64
N VAL A 408 0.45 -11.54 -4.50
CA VAL A 408 -0.15 -11.15 -3.22
C VAL A 408 0.69 -10.17 -2.42
N ARG A 409 0.02 -9.11 -1.99
CA ARG A 409 0.52 -8.22 -0.95
C ARG A 409 -0.24 -8.43 0.34
N ILE A 410 0.49 -8.58 1.44
CA ILE A 410 -0.06 -8.67 2.79
C ILE A 410 0.43 -7.47 3.57
N ALA A 411 -0.49 -6.62 4.00
CA ALA A 411 -0.21 -5.42 4.78
C ALA A 411 -0.91 -5.47 6.14
N MET A 412 -0.30 -4.81 7.12
CA MET A 412 -0.88 -4.64 8.45
C MET A 412 -0.93 -3.15 8.77
N ILE A 413 -2.07 -2.69 9.26
CA ILE A 413 -2.25 -1.33 9.77
C ILE A 413 -2.65 -1.46 11.24
N GLY A 414 -1.72 -1.10 12.12
CA GLY A 414 -1.93 -0.97 13.55
C GLY A 414 -2.45 0.42 13.92
N PHE A 415 -3.34 0.53 14.89
CA PHE A 415 -3.87 1.82 15.31
C PHE A 415 -4.27 1.86 16.78
N GLY A 416 -4.50 3.07 17.31
CA GLY A 416 -4.92 3.30 18.69
C GLY A 416 -3.76 3.56 19.66
N ASP A 417 -4.07 4.31 20.73
CA ASP A 417 -3.06 4.75 21.69
C ASP A 417 -2.32 3.59 22.37
N GLY A 418 -0.99 3.66 22.37
CA GLY A 418 -0.11 2.65 22.94
C GLY A 418 0.08 1.35 22.14
N TYR A 419 -0.48 1.24 20.93
CA TYR A 419 -0.24 0.09 20.06
C TYR A 419 1.07 0.23 19.28
N ASP A 420 2.06 -0.60 19.63
CA ASP A 420 3.31 -0.72 18.87
C ASP A 420 3.25 -1.94 17.94
N ILE A 421 3.15 -1.67 16.64
CA ILE A 421 3.15 -2.72 15.61
C ILE A 421 4.44 -3.55 15.62
N HIS A 422 5.57 -2.94 16.00
CA HIS A 422 6.88 -3.61 16.04
C HIS A 422 7.02 -4.54 17.26
N ALA A 423 6.18 -4.35 18.29
CA ALA A 423 6.13 -5.26 19.43
C ALA A 423 5.52 -6.63 19.06
N ASN A 424 4.69 -6.70 18.01
CA ASN A 424 4.14 -7.96 17.51
C ASN A 424 5.06 -8.56 16.42
N THR A 425 6.20 -9.11 16.86
CA THR A 425 7.21 -9.71 15.96
C THR A 425 6.64 -10.81 15.06
N GLY A 426 5.57 -11.49 15.49
CA GLY A 426 4.95 -12.54 14.69
C GLY A 426 4.21 -11.99 13.48
N LEU A 427 3.36 -10.97 13.67
CA LEU A 427 2.70 -10.30 12.55
C LEU A 427 3.69 -9.52 11.69
N LEU A 428 4.67 -8.84 12.31
CA LEU A 428 5.71 -8.12 11.57
C LEU A 428 6.48 -9.06 10.63
N ASN A 429 6.93 -10.22 11.12
CA ASN A 429 7.61 -11.23 10.29
C ASN A 429 6.70 -11.85 9.23
N CYS A 430 5.38 -11.77 9.39
CA CYS A 430 4.42 -12.29 8.42
C CYS A 430 4.24 -11.34 7.22
N VAL A 431 4.05 -10.06 7.52
CA VAL A 431 3.74 -9.03 6.52
C VAL A 431 4.99 -8.43 5.88
N GLY A 432 6.10 -8.37 6.62
CA GLY A 432 7.30 -7.63 6.25
C GLY A 432 7.29 -6.24 6.87
N GLU A 433 8.46 -5.74 7.28
CA GLU A 433 8.59 -4.43 7.94
C GLU A 433 8.10 -3.29 7.03
N GLU A 434 8.33 -3.43 5.72
CA GLU A 434 7.89 -2.50 4.68
C GLU A 434 6.37 -2.49 4.42
N ASN A 435 5.64 -3.48 4.94
CA ASN A 435 4.17 -3.58 4.82
C ASN A 435 3.46 -3.47 6.18
N ALA A 436 4.16 -2.99 7.20
CA ALA A 436 3.63 -2.72 8.53
C ALA A 436 3.51 -1.21 8.74
N PHE A 437 2.28 -0.73 8.91
CA PHE A 437 1.97 0.68 9.03
C PHE A 437 1.28 0.98 10.36
N SER A 438 1.46 2.19 10.86
CA SER A 438 0.75 2.71 12.04
C SER A 438 -0.13 3.89 11.63
N ALA A 439 -1.33 3.97 12.21
CA ALA A 439 -2.27 5.06 11.97
C ALA A 439 -2.86 5.58 13.28
N ASN A 440 -3.02 6.90 13.38
CA ASN A 440 -3.50 7.57 14.59
C ASN A 440 -4.95 8.05 14.48
N ASN A 441 -5.52 7.99 13.28
CA ASN A 441 -6.89 8.45 13.01
C ASN A 441 -7.47 7.73 11.78
N LYS A 442 -8.77 7.97 11.57
CA LYS A 442 -9.54 7.43 10.45
C LYS A 442 -8.95 7.76 9.08
N ASP A 443 -8.52 8.99 8.87
CA ASP A 443 -8.05 9.47 7.57
C ASP A 443 -6.71 8.86 7.18
N GLU A 444 -5.80 8.66 8.15
CA GLU A 444 -4.55 7.94 7.95
C GLU A 444 -4.79 6.48 7.52
N ILE A 445 -5.75 5.78 8.14
CA ILE A 445 -6.10 4.40 7.72
C ILE A 445 -6.63 4.41 6.28
N LEU A 446 -7.53 5.34 5.94
CA LEU A 446 -8.07 5.45 4.59
C LEU A 446 -6.94 5.68 3.57
N ASN A 447 -6.07 6.65 3.81
CA ASN A 447 -4.98 7.00 2.91
C ASN A 447 -4.00 5.84 2.72
N LEU A 448 -3.67 5.10 3.79
CA LEU A 448 -2.82 3.91 3.70
C LEU A 448 -3.47 2.82 2.85
N ILE A 449 -4.75 2.51 3.06
CA ILE A 449 -5.45 1.50 2.25
C ILE A 449 -5.53 1.96 0.79
N MET A 450 -5.86 3.22 0.55
CA MET A 450 -5.93 3.80 -0.79
C MET A 450 -4.58 3.73 -1.51
N SER A 451 -3.48 3.98 -0.81
CA SER A 451 -2.12 3.81 -1.34
C SER A 451 -1.82 2.36 -1.71
N LEU A 452 -2.23 1.39 -0.89
CA LEU A 452 -2.08 -0.04 -1.17
C LEU A 452 -2.94 -0.50 -2.36
N VAL A 453 -4.11 0.09 -2.54
CA VAL A 453 -5.03 -0.21 -3.66
C VAL A 453 -4.55 0.43 -4.96
N SER A 454 -3.99 1.63 -4.89
CA SER A 454 -3.64 2.46 -6.06
C SER A 454 -2.28 2.15 -6.66
N GLU A 455 -1.85 0.87 -6.63
CA GLU A 455 -0.48 0.35 -6.70
C GLU A 455 0.44 0.77 -7.88
N GLU A 456 0.04 1.71 -8.73
CA GLU A 456 0.97 2.40 -9.62
C GLU A 456 1.36 3.76 -9.03
N VAL A 457 2.61 3.86 -8.56
CA VAL A 457 3.35 5.12 -8.74
C VAL A 457 3.50 5.33 -10.25
N GLY A 458 3.25 6.54 -10.74
CA GLY A 458 3.29 6.81 -12.17
C GLY A 458 4.63 6.38 -12.77
N HIS A 459 4.62 5.86 -13.99
CA HIS A 459 5.83 5.57 -14.74
C HIS A 459 6.27 6.83 -15.49
N LEU A 460 7.56 7.15 -15.49
CA LEU A 460 8.09 8.22 -16.34
C LEU A 460 7.71 7.95 -17.79
N ALA A 461 7.08 8.92 -18.43
CA ALA A 461 6.78 8.86 -19.85
C ALA A 461 7.75 9.79 -20.59
N GLN A 462 8.39 9.28 -21.64
CA GLN A 462 9.28 10.08 -22.50
C GLN A 462 8.51 11.00 -23.42
#